data_AF-A0AAN9IW43-F1
#
_entry.id   AF-A0AAN9IW43-F1
#
_cell.length_a   1.000
_cell.length_b   1.000
_cell.length_c   1.000
_cell.angle_alpha   90.00
_cell.angle_beta   90.00
_cell.angle_gamma   90.00
#
_symmetry.space_group_name_H-M   'P 1'
#
loop_
_entity.id
_entity.type
_entity.pdbx_description
1 polymer ?
#
loop_
_entity_poly.entity_id
_entity_poly.type
_entity_poly.pdbx_seq_one_letter_code
_entity_poly.pdbx_strand_id
1 'polypeptide(L)'
;MMDVADNLSAAKKNEIQHLMHLVQLVDDNNKAASKANDITSSDEGSGELTGDYLDQVLLILLAPMWCIWLVWLLVSGVLLSKARVSVYENRGSFYGQWSVVGRTAVTTTFAGCSATLTTLFGKRLLTGHWNVTDVCDGLLGGFAAITAGCSVVEPWAAILCGFVAAWVLIGCNILAERFKYDDPLEAAKLHGGCGTWGIIFTTLFADKEYVNEVYSGLPDRPYGLLMGGGGKLLAAHVIQILVIIVWVSVTMGSLFFVLHKLNLLRISADEEMAGLDLTSHGGLAYVYNEEIELAQKFAFGATRAHSSAAA
;
A
#
# COMPACT_ATOMS: atom_id res chain seq x y z
N MET A 1 4.17 57.01 -7.88
CA MET A 1 4.74 55.66 -8.10
C MET A 1 4.37 55.17 -9.51
N MET A 2 4.56 56.04 -10.52
CA MET A 2 4.08 55.87 -11.91
C MET A 2 5.21 56.00 -12.94
N ASP A 3 6.48 55.81 -12.54
CA ASP A 3 7.65 56.03 -13.43
C ASP A 3 8.61 54.82 -13.52
N VAL A 4 8.14 53.60 -13.25
CA VAL A 4 8.94 52.36 -13.44
C VAL A 4 8.33 51.40 -14.47
N ALA A 5 7.07 51.60 -14.88
CA ALA A 5 6.36 50.69 -15.78
C ALA A 5 6.69 50.87 -17.28
N ASP A 6 7.26 52.00 -17.68
CA ASP A 6 7.38 52.34 -19.11
C ASP A 6 8.66 51.82 -19.80
N ASN A 7 9.63 51.29 -19.05
CA ASN A 7 10.88 50.76 -19.62
C ASN A 7 11.00 49.21 -19.63
N LEU A 8 9.90 48.47 -19.48
CA LEU A 8 9.92 47.02 -19.69
C LEU A 8 9.74 46.66 -21.18
N SER A 9 10.59 45.78 -21.70
CA SER A 9 10.50 45.28 -23.08
C SER A 9 9.13 44.62 -23.35
N ALA A 10 8.67 44.64 -24.60
CA ALA A 10 7.37 44.11 -25.00
C ALA A 10 7.14 42.65 -24.54
N ALA A 11 8.20 41.82 -24.53
CA ALA A 11 8.14 40.45 -24.03
C ALA A 11 7.77 40.37 -22.54
N LYS A 12 8.30 41.28 -21.72
CA LYS A 12 8.07 41.33 -20.28
C LYS A 12 6.69 41.89 -19.93
N LYS A 13 6.16 42.78 -20.77
CA LYS A 13 4.75 43.24 -20.68
C LYS A 13 3.77 42.11 -21.02
N ASN A 14 4.09 41.27 -22.01
CA ASN A 14 3.27 40.11 -22.37
C ASN A 14 3.29 39.02 -21.28
N GLU A 15 4.44 38.76 -20.63
CA GLU A 15 4.50 37.85 -19.48
C GLU A 15 3.67 38.33 -18.30
N ILE A 16 3.70 39.63 -18.00
CA ILE A 16 2.88 40.22 -16.93
C ILE A 16 1.39 40.12 -17.26
N GLN A 17 1.00 40.39 -18.51
CA GLN A 17 -0.39 40.22 -18.94
C GLN A 17 -0.85 38.76 -18.87
N HIS A 18 0.01 37.81 -19.25
CA HIS A 18 -0.28 36.38 -19.14
C HIS A 18 -0.39 35.93 -17.67
N LEU A 19 0.46 36.43 -16.78
CA LEU A 19 0.38 36.17 -15.34
C LEU A 19 -0.88 36.78 -14.71
N MET A 20 -1.27 37.99 -15.11
CA MET A 20 -2.54 38.59 -14.66
C MET A 20 -3.75 37.79 -15.14
N HIS A 21 -3.74 37.28 -16.37
CA HIS A 21 -4.81 36.42 -16.88
C HIS A 21 -4.87 35.07 -16.15
N LEU A 22 -3.72 34.48 -15.81
CA LEU A 22 -3.66 33.25 -15.00
C LEU A 22 -4.16 33.48 -13.57
N VAL A 23 -3.83 34.62 -12.95
CA VAL A 23 -4.35 34.99 -11.62
C VAL A 23 -5.87 35.18 -11.68
N GLN A 24 -6.38 35.84 -12.72
CA GLN A 24 -7.81 36.01 -12.93
C GLN A 24 -8.53 34.66 -13.09
N LEU A 25 -7.94 33.73 -13.86
CA LEU A 25 -8.47 32.37 -14.03
C LEU A 25 -8.47 31.56 -12.73
N VAL A 26 -7.46 31.73 -11.88
CA VAL A 26 -7.42 31.09 -10.55
C VAL A 26 -8.48 31.69 -9.63
N ASP A 27 -8.67 33.01 -9.64
CA ASP A 27 -9.72 33.67 -8.86
C ASP A 27 -11.13 33.30 -9.32
N ASP A 28 -11.35 33.19 -10.63
CA ASP A 28 -12.64 32.80 -11.20
C ASP A 28 -12.93 31.32 -10.92
N ASN A 29 -11.92 30.44 -10.96
CA ASN A 29 -12.04 29.05 -10.53
C ASN A 29 -12.32 28.92 -9.02
N ASN A 30 -11.69 29.75 -8.18
CA ASN A 30 -11.95 29.76 -6.74
C ASN A 30 -13.36 30.28 -6.42
N LYS A 31 -13.85 31.29 -7.15
CA LYS A 31 -15.24 31.76 -7.05
C LYS A 31 -16.25 30.72 -7.55
N ALA A 32 -15.93 30.00 -8.62
CA ALA A 32 -16.75 28.89 -9.11
C ALA A 32 -16.81 27.74 -8.10
N ALA A 33 -15.68 27.40 -7.46
CA ALA A 33 -15.61 26.39 -6.40
C ALA A 33 -16.37 26.84 -5.13
N SER A 34 -16.26 28.11 -4.75
CA SER A 34 -17.04 28.70 -3.64
C SER A 34 -18.55 28.66 -3.92
N LYS A 35 -18.95 28.94 -5.16
CA LYS A 35 -20.36 28.92 -5.58
C LYS A 35 -20.91 27.49 -5.70
N ALA A 36 -20.06 26.52 -6.07
CA ALA A 36 -20.40 25.10 -6.02
C ALA A 36 -20.62 24.64 -4.56
N ASN A 37 -19.78 25.10 -3.62
CA ASN A 37 -19.97 24.82 -2.19
C ASN A 37 -21.24 25.46 -1.61
N ASP A 38 -21.64 26.65 -2.08
CA ASP A 38 -22.90 27.28 -1.68
C ASP A 38 -24.14 26.60 -2.27
N ILE A 39 -24.01 25.90 -3.41
CA ILE A 39 -25.11 25.09 -3.98
C ILE A 39 -25.23 23.76 -3.23
N THR A 40 -24.12 23.17 -2.78
CA THR A 40 -24.12 21.95 -1.96
C THR A 40 -24.62 22.17 -0.53
N SER A 41 -24.64 23.41 -0.03
CA SER A 41 -25.15 23.71 1.32
C SER A 41 -26.69 23.87 1.37
N SER A 42 -27.36 23.90 0.22
CA SER A 42 -28.83 23.94 0.11
C SER A 42 -29.49 22.59 -0.20
N ASP A 43 -28.71 21.53 -0.47
CA ASP A 43 -29.23 20.18 -0.69
C ASP A 43 -28.80 19.27 0.48
N GLU A 44 -29.76 18.88 1.32
CA GLU A 44 -29.58 17.93 2.43
C GLU A 44 -29.11 16.52 1.96
N GLY A 45 -29.00 16.27 0.65
CA GLY A 45 -28.52 15.01 0.06
C GLY A 45 -27.01 14.95 -0.25
N SER A 46 -26.25 16.03 -0.06
CA SER A 46 -24.79 16.03 -0.32
C SER A 46 -23.96 15.34 0.77
N GLY A 47 -24.55 15.08 1.95
CA GLY A 47 -23.87 14.41 3.06
C GLY A 47 -23.61 12.91 2.84
N GLU A 48 -24.49 12.22 2.10
CA GLU A 48 -24.41 10.77 1.85
C GLU A 48 -23.34 10.38 0.83
N LEU A 49 -23.08 11.22 -0.19
CA LEU A 49 -22.06 10.94 -1.22
C LEU A 49 -20.63 11.04 -0.70
N THR A 50 -20.38 12.01 0.20
CA THR A 50 -19.16 12.01 1.01
C THR A 50 -19.14 10.83 1.96
N GLY A 51 -20.30 10.41 2.49
CA GLY A 51 -20.47 9.24 3.35
C GLY A 51 -19.93 7.96 2.73
N ASP A 52 -20.33 7.59 1.52
CA ASP A 52 -19.91 6.31 0.90
C ASP A 52 -18.41 6.24 0.56
N TYR A 53 -17.83 7.33 0.05
CA TYR A 53 -16.39 7.42 -0.19
C TYR A 53 -15.60 7.50 1.12
N LEU A 54 -16.10 8.27 2.10
CA LEU A 54 -15.53 8.29 3.43
C LEU A 54 -15.63 6.92 4.08
N ASP A 55 -16.71 6.17 3.88
CA ASP A 55 -16.96 4.85 4.46
C ASP A 55 -16.05 3.80 3.84
N GLN A 56 -15.83 3.79 2.53
CA GLN A 56 -14.80 2.94 1.92
C GLN A 56 -13.40 3.30 2.41
N VAL A 57 -13.08 4.59 2.51
CA VAL A 57 -11.81 5.07 3.04
C VAL A 57 -11.68 4.73 4.53
N LEU A 58 -12.74 4.80 5.33
CA LEU A 58 -12.79 4.45 6.76
C LEU A 58 -12.63 2.94 6.95
N LEU A 59 -13.34 2.17 6.13
CA LEU A 59 -13.32 0.72 6.12
C LEU A 59 -11.98 0.17 5.67
N ILE A 60 -11.22 0.89 4.85
CA ILE A 60 -9.85 0.49 4.51
C ILE A 60 -8.86 1.02 5.56
N LEU A 61 -8.95 2.31 5.91
CA LEU A 61 -7.92 3.00 6.71
C LEU A 61 -8.07 2.82 8.22
N LEU A 62 -9.25 2.97 8.81
CA LEU A 62 -9.37 3.17 10.26
C LEU A 62 -9.48 1.88 11.08
N ALA A 63 -10.17 0.87 10.57
CA ALA A 63 -10.36 -0.38 11.30
C ALA A 63 -9.38 -1.47 10.87
N PRO A 64 -9.32 -1.93 9.61
CA PRO A 64 -8.45 -3.03 9.24
C PRO A 64 -7.00 -2.59 9.07
N MET A 65 -6.65 -1.41 8.54
CA MET A 65 -5.22 -1.04 8.46
C MET A 65 -4.59 -0.83 9.84
N TRP A 66 -5.29 -0.17 10.78
CA TRP A 66 -4.83 -0.06 12.17
C TRP A 66 -4.78 -1.40 12.88
N CYS A 67 -5.82 -2.25 12.73
CA CYS A 67 -5.80 -3.59 13.29
C CYS A 67 -4.71 -4.44 12.66
N ILE A 68 -4.46 -4.37 11.35
CA ILE A 68 -3.41 -5.08 10.66
C ILE A 68 -2.05 -4.59 11.13
N TRP A 69 -1.84 -3.29 11.32
CA TRP A 69 -0.60 -2.76 11.89
C TRP A 69 -0.38 -3.24 13.33
N LEU A 70 -1.39 -3.15 14.20
CA LEU A 70 -1.33 -3.65 15.58
C LEU A 70 -1.10 -5.17 15.62
N VAL A 71 -1.79 -5.92 14.76
CA VAL A 71 -1.59 -7.36 14.59
C VAL A 71 -0.20 -7.65 14.05
N TRP A 72 0.36 -6.83 13.15
CA TRP A 72 1.72 -6.99 12.64
C TRP A 72 2.74 -6.87 13.76
N LEU A 73 2.55 -5.93 14.70
CA LEU A 73 3.39 -5.82 15.88
C LEU A 73 3.35 -7.10 16.75
N LEU A 74 2.21 -7.81 16.76
CA LEU A 74 2.04 -9.09 17.46
C LEU A 74 2.55 -10.30 16.66
N VAL A 75 2.42 -10.27 15.33
CA VAL A 75 2.73 -11.36 14.37
C VAL A 75 4.18 -11.34 13.90
N SER A 76 4.94 -10.26 14.13
CA SER A 76 6.39 -10.13 13.81
C SER A 76 7.32 -11.05 14.62
N GLY A 77 6.85 -12.26 14.97
CA GLY A 77 7.61 -13.45 15.37
C GLY A 77 8.25 -13.43 16.75
N VAL A 78 8.70 -12.26 17.21
CA VAL A 78 9.50 -12.13 18.44
C VAL A 78 8.63 -12.00 19.69
N LEU A 79 7.52 -11.27 19.62
CA LEU A 79 6.67 -11.05 20.80
C LEU A 79 6.13 -12.38 21.35
N LEU A 80 5.61 -13.26 20.49
CA LEU A 80 4.94 -14.48 20.95
C LEU A 80 5.92 -15.62 21.31
N SER A 81 7.06 -15.71 20.62
CA SER A 81 8.04 -16.78 20.87
C SER A 81 8.90 -16.50 22.11
N LYS A 82 9.38 -15.27 22.30
CA LYS A 82 10.29 -14.95 23.42
C LYS A 82 9.60 -14.45 24.68
N ALA A 83 8.39 -13.90 24.61
CA ALA A 83 7.61 -13.63 25.83
C ALA A 83 7.20 -14.92 26.54
N ARG A 84 6.97 -16.02 25.80
CA ARG A 84 6.66 -17.34 26.38
C ARG A 84 7.89 -18.06 26.94
N VAL A 85 9.05 -17.93 26.29
CA VAL A 85 10.31 -18.55 26.78
C VAL A 85 10.82 -17.86 28.05
N SER A 86 10.48 -16.58 28.29
CA SER A 86 10.81 -15.85 29.51
C SER A 86 10.23 -16.46 30.80
N VAL A 87 9.18 -17.28 30.72
CA VAL A 87 8.53 -17.82 31.93
C VAL A 87 9.18 -19.12 32.41
N TYR A 88 9.91 -19.85 31.55
CA TYR A 88 10.39 -21.20 31.89
C TYR A 88 11.91 -21.39 31.86
N GLU A 89 12.70 -20.57 31.14
CA GLU A 89 14.16 -20.69 31.15
C GLU A 89 14.84 -19.42 31.64
N ASN A 90 15.47 -19.53 32.81
CA ASN A 90 16.33 -18.53 33.41
C ASN A 90 17.69 -18.46 32.66
N ARG A 91 17.65 -18.13 31.35
CA ARG A 91 18.80 -18.23 30.44
C ARG A 91 19.12 -16.95 29.64
N GLY A 92 18.88 -15.77 30.21
CA GLY A 92 19.35 -14.51 29.64
C GLY A 92 19.05 -13.29 30.52
N SER A 93 19.81 -12.20 30.32
CA SER A 93 19.49 -10.90 30.91
C SER A 93 18.16 -10.41 30.35
N PHE A 94 17.19 -10.13 31.22
CA PHE A 94 15.85 -9.61 30.89
C PHE A 94 15.89 -8.48 29.85
N TYR A 95 16.92 -7.64 29.87
CA TYR A 95 17.13 -6.54 28.93
C TYR A 95 17.27 -6.97 27.46
N GLY A 96 17.87 -8.13 27.18
CA GLY A 96 18.10 -8.63 25.81
C GLY A 96 16.84 -9.19 25.11
N GLN A 97 15.72 -9.33 25.82
CA GLN A 97 14.46 -9.78 25.21
C GLN A 97 13.58 -8.59 24.80
N TRP A 98 13.60 -7.50 25.58
CA TRP A 98 12.86 -6.27 25.28
C TRP A 98 13.51 -5.42 24.21
N SER A 99 14.84 -5.45 24.09
CA SER A 99 15.60 -4.85 22.98
C SER A 99 15.10 -5.36 21.62
N VAL A 100 14.91 -6.67 21.48
CA VAL A 100 14.43 -7.28 20.23
C VAL A 100 12.99 -6.84 19.92
N VAL A 101 12.14 -6.78 20.94
CA VAL A 101 10.76 -6.30 20.81
C VAL A 101 10.73 -4.83 20.34
N GLY A 102 11.48 -3.95 21.01
CA GLY A 102 11.59 -2.55 20.65
C GLY A 102 12.14 -2.36 19.23
N ARG A 103 13.20 -3.09 18.88
CA ARG A 103 13.78 -3.09 17.53
C ARG A 103 12.77 -3.53 16.49
N THR A 104 12.04 -4.61 16.73
CA THR A 104 11.01 -5.14 15.83
C THR A 104 9.90 -4.11 15.58
N ALA A 105 9.44 -3.42 16.63
CA ALA A 105 8.43 -2.37 16.49
C ALA A 105 8.95 -1.17 15.66
N VAL A 106 10.19 -0.73 15.92
CA VAL A 106 10.81 0.40 15.21
C VAL A 106 11.06 0.06 13.74
N THR A 107 11.69 -1.07 13.45
CA THR A 107 12.01 -1.49 12.07
C THR A 107 10.75 -1.70 11.25
N THR A 108 9.71 -2.32 11.84
CA THR A 108 8.43 -2.53 11.17
C THR A 108 7.76 -1.20 10.82
N THR A 109 7.74 -0.27 11.76
CA THR A 109 7.16 1.07 11.55
C THR A 109 7.93 1.84 10.47
N PHE A 110 9.26 1.85 10.52
CA PHE A 110 10.10 2.55 9.54
C PHE A 110 9.97 1.99 8.13
N ALA A 111 9.93 0.66 7.99
CA ALA A 111 9.72 0.02 6.69
C ALA A 111 8.34 0.36 6.11
N GLY A 112 7.28 0.28 6.93
CA GLY A 112 5.93 0.68 6.52
C GLY A 112 5.89 2.13 6.06
N CYS A 113 6.31 3.08 6.90
CA CYS A 113 6.30 4.51 6.57
C CYS A 113 7.11 4.83 5.30
N SER A 114 8.29 4.21 5.14
CA SER A 114 9.12 4.44 3.95
C SER A 114 8.45 3.90 2.69
N ALA A 115 7.84 2.71 2.76
CA ALA A 115 7.10 2.13 1.62
C ALA A 115 5.86 2.96 1.26
N THR A 116 5.13 3.46 2.26
CA THR A 116 3.99 4.37 2.09
C THR A 116 4.40 5.64 1.35
N LEU A 117 5.42 6.35 1.83
CA LEU A 117 5.89 7.58 1.20
C LEU A 117 6.40 7.33 -0.22
N THR A 118 7.13 6.23 -0.42
CA THR A 118 7.67 5.88 -1.74
C THR A 118 6.55 5.54 -2.72
N THR A 119 5.52 4.81 -2.28
CA THR A 119 4.37 4.46 -3.12
C THR A 119 3.51 5.69 -3.41
N LEU A 120 3.27 6.53 -2.39
CA LEU A 120 2.55 7.80 -2.52
C LEU A 120 3.15 8.66 -3.64
N PHE A 121 4.44 8.98 -3.56
CA PHE A 121 5.10 9.79 -4.58
C PHE A 121 5.32 9.02 -5.90
N GLY A 122 5.71 7.75 -5.84
CA GLY A 122 5.98 6.92 -7.02
C GLY A 122 4.75 6.73 -7.89
N LYS A 123 3.62 6.33 -7.31
CA LYS A 123 2.34 6.18 -8.04
C LYS A 123 1.81 7.53 -8.51
N ARG A 124 1.93 8.59 -7.73
CA ARG A 124 1.56 9.94 -8.17
C ARG A 124 2.28 10.36 -9.45
N LEU A 125 3.57 10.05 -9.56
CA LEU A 125 4.37 10.35 -10.76
C LEU A 125 3.96 9.49 -11.97
N LEU A 126 3.44 8.28 -11.75
CA LEU A 126 3.03 7.36 -12.82
C LEU A 126 1.59 7.59 -13.29
N THR A 127 0.65 7.85 -12.37
CA THR A 127 -0.80 7.93 -12.65
C THR A 127 -1.33 9.36 -12.72
N GLY A 128 -0.56 10.34 -12.24
CA GLY A 128 -0.96 11.75 -12.18
C GLY A 128 -2.01 12.08 -11.11
N HIS A 129 -2.47 11.10 -10.32
CA HIS A 129 -3.51 11.25 -9.31
C HIS A 129 -3.08 10.65 -7.97
N TRP A 130 -3.69 11.09 -6.88
CA TRP A 130 -3.44 10.51 -5.55
C TRP A 130 -4.52 9.46 -5.27
N ASN A 131 -4.12 8.22 -5.00
CA ASN A 131 -5.04 7.13 -4.67
C ASN A 131 -4.70 6.57 -3.28
N VAL A 132 -5.69 6.54 -2.40
CA VAL A 132 -5.54 6.03 -1.03
C VAL A 132 -5.24 4.53 -1.03
N THR A 133 -5.86 3.76 -1.92
CA THR A 133 -5.67 2.30 -2.00
C THR A 133 -4.23 1.96 -2.35
N ASP A 134 -3.64 2.65 -3.34
CA ASP A 134 -2.22 2.47 -3.69
C ASP A 134 -1.29 2.75 -2.50
N VAL A 135 -1.61 3.76 -1.69
CA VAL A 135 -0.81 4.14 -0.51
C VAL A 135 -0.93 3.08 0.59
N CYS A 136 -2.14 2.53 0.79
CA CYS A 136 -2.40 1.39 1.68
C CYS A 136 -1.65 0.14 1.25
N ASP A 137 -1.67 -0.19 -0.03
CA ASP A 137 -0.95 -1.34 -0.58
C ASP A 137 0.56 -1.14 -0.41
N GLY A 138 1.05 0.08 -0.61
CA GLY A 138 2.43 0.45 -0.30
C GLY A 138 2.81 0.21 1.16
N LEU A 139 1.96 0.62 2.11
CA LEU A 139 2.15 0.36 3.54
C LEU A 139 2.22 -1.15 3.84
N LEU A 140 1.26 -1.92 3.33
CA LEU A 140 1.20 -3.38 3.49
C LEU A 140 2.41 -4.07 2.85
N GLY A 141 2.87 -3.61 1.68
CA GLY A 141 4.07 -4.10 1.03
C GLY A 141 5.33 -3.90 1.87
N GLY A 142 5.45 -2.74 2.52
CA GLY A 142 6.52 -2.46 3.48
C GLY A 142 6.50 -3.38 4.69
N PHE A 143 5.32 -3.62 5.26
CA PHE A 143 5.14 -4.57 6.36
C PHE A 143 5.44 -6.00 5.94
N ALA A 144 4.97 -6.44 4.78
CA ALA A 144 5.28 -7.75 4.21
C ALA A 144 6.78 -7.97 4.03
N ALA A 145 7.50 -6.97 3.48
CA ALA A 145 8.93 -7.07 3.25
C ALA A 145 9.75 -7.13 4.55
N ILE A 146 9.42 -6.34 5.57
CA ILE A 146 10.25 -6.30 6.78
C ILE A 146 10.05 -7.53 7.69
N THR A 147 8.96 -8.28 7.54
CA THR A 147 8.62 -9.42 8.42
C THR A 147 9.77 -10.42 8.63
N ALA A 148 10.49 -10.78 7.58
CA ALA A 148 11.58 -11.76 7.68
C ALA A 148 12.77 -11.25 8.51
N GLY A 149 13.01 -9.94 8.50
CA GLY A 149 14.23 -9.32 9.04
C GLY A 149 14.00 -8.36 10.20
N CYS A 150 12.76 -8.07 10.58
CA CYS A 150 12.37 -7.03 11.54
C CYS A 150 13.13 -7.08 12.87
N SER A 151 13.51 -8.27 13.32
CA SER A 151 14.21 -8.49 14.58
C SER A 151 15.74 -8.52 14.46
N VAL A 152 16.28 -8.58 13.24
CA VAL A 152 17.71 -8.81 12.96
C VAL A 152 18.34 -7.76 12.07
N VAL A 153 17.59 -6.77 11.58
CA VAL A 153 18.14 -5.65 10.80
C VAL A 153 18.18 -4.36 11.60
N GLU A 154 19.08 -3.46 11.22
CA GLU A 154 19.16 -2.11 11.76
C GLU A 154 17.96 -1.23 11.36
N PRO A 155 17.52 -0.27 12.20
CA PRO A 155 16.42 0.63 11.87
C PRO A 155 16.63 1.43 10.57
N TRP A 156 17.85 1.88 10.28
CA TRP A 156 18.13 2.59 9.03
C TRP A 156 17.98 1.68 7.81
N ALA A 157 18.33 0.40 7.94
CA ALA A 157 18.19 -0.58 6.86
C ALA A 157 16.70 -0.89 6.60
N ALA A 158 15.87 -0.86 7.63
CA ALA A 158 14.42 -1.03 7.48
C ALA A 158 13.78 0.03 6.58
N ILE A 159 14.26 1.28 6.63
CA ILE A 159 13.82 2.35 5.70
C ILE A 159 14.12 1.95 4.25
N LEU A 160 15.34 1.47 3.97
CA LEU A 160 15.72 1.01 2.64
C LEU A 160 14.89 -0.20 2.18
N CYS A 161 14.60 -1.13 3.09
CA CYS A 161 13.73 -2.28 2.82
C CYS A 161 12.36 -1.82 2.30
N GLY A 162 11.72 -0.90 3.03
CA GLY A 162 10.42 -0.33 2.66
C GLY A 162 10.46 0.47 1.36
N PHE A 163 11.48 1.30 1.17
CA PHE A 163 11.67 2.05 -0.07
C PHE A 163 11.74 1.11 -1.29
N VAL A 164 12.54 0.05 -1.24
CA VAL A 164 12.65 -0.90 -2.36
C VAL A 164 11.39 -1.76 -2.50
N ALA A 165 10.74 -2.12 -1.39
CA ALA A 165 9.49 -2.88 -1.42
C ALA A 165 8.38 -2.15 -2.20
N ALA A 166 8.28 -0.82 -2.07
CA ALA A 166 7.35 -0.03 -2.87
C ALA A 166 7.63 -0.13 -4.38
N TRP A 167 8.90 -0.10 -4.79
CA TRP A 167 9.26 -0.28 -6.21
C TRP A 167 9.01 -1.70 -6.70
N VAL A 168 9.22 -2.71 -5.85
CA VAL A 168 8.86 -4.11 -6.15
C VAL A 168 7.35 -4.21 -6.37
N LEU A 169 6.53 -3.63 -5.50
CA LEU A 169 5.08 -3.62 -5.65
C LEU A 169 4.64 -2.94 -6.95
N ILE A 170 5.17 -1.74 -7.25
CA ILE A 170 4.88 -1.03 -8.50
C ILE A 170 5.28 -1.88 -9.71
N GLY A 171 6.45 -2.53 -9.67
CA GLY A 171 6.91 -3.43 -10.73
C GLY A 171 5.99 -4.65 -10.91
N CYS A 172 5.57 -5.28 -9.81
CA CYS A 172 4.62 -6.39 -9.83
C CYS A 172 3.25 -5.96 -10.37
N ASN A 173 2.79 -4.74 -10.08
CA ASN A 173 1.56 -4.17 -10.63
C ASN A 173 1.63 -4.03 -12.15
N ILE A 174 2.70 -3.44 -12.67
CA ILE A 174 2.93 -3.31 -14.13
C ILE A 174 3.01 -4.70 -14.78
N LEU A 175 3.64 -5.67 -14.11
CA LEU A 175 3.78 -7.02 -14.62
C LEU A 175 2.44 -7.76 -14.68
N ALA A 176 1.61 -7.61 -13.64
CA ALA A 176 0.29 -8.21 -13.57
C ALA A 176 -0.63 -7.65 -14.66
N GLU A 177 -0.61 -6.34 -14.88
CA GLU A 177 -1.34 -5.69 -15.98
C GLU A 177 -0.90 -6.25 -17.34
N ARG A 178 0.42 -6.37 -17.55
CA ARG A 178 0.98 -6.90 -18.80
C ARG A 178 0.58 -8.35 -19.07
N PHE A 179 0.48 -9.18 -18.04
CA PHE A 179 0.08 -10.59 -18.17
C PHE A 179 -1.42 -10.82 -18.06
N LYS A 180 -2.23 -9.76 -17.85
CA LYS A 180 -3.67 -9.86 -17.58
C LYS A 180 -3.96 -10.81 -16.41
N TYR A 181 -3.11 -10.72 -15.39
CA TYR A 181 -3.26 -11.46 -14.15
C TYR A 181 -4.18 -10.69 -13.21
N ASP A 182 -5.38 -11.21 -13.02
CA ASP A 182 -6.42 -10.62 -12.18
C ASP A 182 -6.31 -11.16 -10.74
N ASP A 183 -5.65 -10.36 -9.90
CA ASP A 183 -5.50 -10.57 -8.46
C ASP A 183 -6.20 -9.42 -7.74
N PRO A 184 -7.50 -9.57 -7.42
CA PRO A 184 -8.34 -8.47 -6.96
C PRO A 184 -7.91 -7.90 -5.60
N LEU A 185 -7.18 -8.67 -4.81
CA LEU A 185 -6.66 -8.26 -3.50
C LEU A 185 -5.18 -7.91 -3.51
N GLU A 186 -4.53 -7.95 -4.69
CA GLU A 186 -3.09 -7.78 -4.85
C GLU A 186 -2.23 -8.73 -3.99
N ALA A 187 -2.80 -9.84 -3.51
CA ALA A 187 -2.18 -10.70 -2.50
C ALA A 187 -0.87 -11.33 -3.00
N ALA A 188 -0.80 -11.73 -4.28
CA ALA A 188 0.43 -12.28 -4.86
C ALA A 188 1.49 -11.19 -5.06
N LYS A 189 1.08 -9.97 -5.39
CA LYS A 189 1.99 -8.83 -5.61
C LYS A 189 2.58 -8.33 -4.29
N LEU A 190 1.74 -8.21 -3.27
CA LEU A 190 2.11 -7.82 -1.91
C LEU A 190 2.90 -8.93 -1.20
N HIS A 191 2.27 -10.08 -0.94
CA HIS A 191 2.91 -11.12 -0.12
C HIS A 191 3.95 -11.91 -0.91
N GLY A 192 3.66 -12.26 -2.16
CA GLY A 192 4.60 -12.97 -3.02
C GLY A 192 5.77 -12.08 -3.42
N GLY A 193 5.49 -10.92 -4.01
CA GLY A 193 6.50 -9.96 -4.47
C GLY A 193 7.30 -9.33 -3.32
N CYS A 194 6.64 -8.51 -2.50
CA CYS A 194 7.31 -7.79 -1.42
C CYS A 194 7.84 -8.74 -0.33
N GLY A 195 7.14 -9.84 -0.02
CA GLY A 195 7.64 -10.84 0.92
C GLY A 195 8.90 -11.55 0.43
N THR A 196 8.99 -11.90 -0.85
CA THR A 196 10.23 -12.45 -1.45
C THR A 196 11.37 -11.45 -1.36
N TRP A 197 11.11 -10.18 -1.67
CA TRP A 197 12.08 -9.11 -1.46
C TRP A 197 12.54 -9.04 0.00
N GLY A 198 11.62 -9.13 0.96
CA GLY A 198 11.92 -9.15 2.38
C GLY A 198 12.88 -10.26 2.82
N ILE A 199 12.67 -11.48 2.31
CA ILE A 199 13.55 -12.62 2.55
C ILE A 199 14.96 -12.33 2.02
N ILE A 200 15.06 -11.85 0.78
CA ILE A 200 16.34 -11.49 0.16
C ILE A 200 17.01 -10.37 0.96
N PHE A 201 16.28 -9.31 1.28
CA PHE A 201 16.79 -8.15 2.03
C PHE A 201 17.38 -8.56 3.38
N THR A 202 16.69 -9.44 4.11
CA THR A 202 17.18 -9.97 5.38
C THR A 202 18.52 -10.67 5.22
N THR A 203 18.71 -11.43 4.15
CA THR A 203 19.98 -12.14 3.89
C THR A 203 21.13 -11.21 3.51
N LEU A 204 20.82 -9.98 3.12
CA LEU A 204 21.81 -8.96 2.81
C LEU A 204 22.17 -8.15 4.06
N PHE A 205 21.19 -7.76 4.86
CA PHE A 205 21.33 -6.76 5.93
C PHE A 205 21.17 -7.28 7.36
N ALA A 206 20.99 -8.59 7.59
CA ALA A 206 20.93 -9.13 8.95
C ALA A 206 22.23 -8.86 9.72
N ASP A 207 22.12 -8.18 10.85
CA ASP A 207 23.25 -7.83 11.69
C ASP A 207 23.73 -9.03 12.52
N LYS A 208 25.05 -9.15 12.70
CA LYS A 208 25.65 -10.28 13.41
C LYS A 208 25.23 -10.33 14.88
N GLU A 209 25.24 -9.20 15.58
CA GLU A 209 24.91 -9.13 17.00
C GLU A 209 23.43 -9.44 17.20
N TYR A 210 22.56 -8.87 16.36
CA TYR A 210 21.12 -9.12 16.44
C TYR A 210 20.74 -10.55 16.08
N VAL A 211 21.39 -11.15 15.08
CA VAL A 211 21.18 -12.58 14.75
C VAL A 211 21.56 -13.47 15.94
N ASN A 212 22.67 -13.17 16.63
CA ASN A 212 23.10 -13.95 17.80
C ASN A 212 22.22 -13.72 19.03
N GLU A 213 21.69 -12.50 19.21
CA GLU A 213 20.72 -12.15 20.26
C GLU A 213 19.37 -12.86 20.04
N VAL A 214 18.88 -12.87 18.79
CA VAL A 214 17.60 -13.48 18.45
C VAL A 214 17.69 -15.00 18.42
N TYR A 215 18.73 -15.55 17.79
CA TYR A 215 18.87 -16.99 17.57
C TYR A 215 20.13 -17.56 18.24
N SER A 216 20.14 -17.53 19.56
CA SER A 216 21.22 -18.09 20.38
C SER A 216 21.36 -19.61 20.20
N GLY A 217 22.56 -20.13 20.48
CA GLY A 217 22.82 -21.58 20.58
C GLY A 217 23.74 -22.19 19.53
N LEU A 218 24.23 -21.43 18.54
CA LEU A 218 25.27 -21.88 17.61
C LEU A 218 26.40 -20.85 17.52
N PRO A 219 27.67 -21.25 17.68
CA PRO A 219 28.80 -20.38 17.36
C PRO A 219 28.84 -20.10 15.84
N ASP A 220 29.24 -18.89 15.45
CA ASP A 220 29.41 -18.45 14.06
C ASP A 220 28.20 -18.64 13.14
N ARG A 221 27.00 -18.29 13.64
CA ARG A 221 25.78 -18.29 12.83
C ARG A 221 25.94 -17.34 11.62
N PRO A 222 25.56 -17.76 10.40
CA PRO A 222 25.55 -16.89 9.24
C PRO A 222 24.64 -15.67 9.43
N TYR A 223 25.08 -14.52 8.94
CA TYR A 223 24.37 -13.24 8.99
C TYR A 223 24.46 -12.55 7.62
N GLY A 224 24.02 -11.31 7.53
CA GLY A 224 23.85 -10.57 6.28
C GLY A 224 25.12 -10.52 5.42
N LEU A 225 24.98 -10.78 4.12
CA LEU A 225 26.09 -10.75 3.16
C LEU A 225 26.80 -9.39 3.18
N LEU A 226 26.04 -8.29 3.17
CA LEU A 226 26.58 -6.92 3.17
C LEU A 226 27.07 -6.47 4.54
N MET A 227 26.73 -7.23 5.60
CA MET A 227 27.26 -7.02 6.95
C MET A 227 28.58 -7.79 7.18
N GLY A 228 29.03 -8.58 6.21
CA GLY A 228 30.25 -9.39 6.31
C GLY A 228 30.02 -10.87 6.67
N GLY A 229 28.77 -11.34 6.69
CA GLY A 229 28.38 -12.71 7.04
C GLY A 229 28.60 -13.75 5.94
N GLY A 230 29.07 -13.32 4.76
CA GLY A 230 29.32 -14.19 3.61
C GLY A 230 28.03 -14.67 2.93
N GLY A 231 28.19 -15.51 1.89
CA GLY A 231 27.08 -15.93 1.02
C GLY A 231 26.19 -17.06 1.57
N LYS A 232 26.52 -17.64 2.73
CA LYS A 232 25.82 -18.83 3.25
C LYS A 232 24.35 -18.55 3.57
N LEU A 233 24.06 -17.41 4.20
CA LEU A 233 22.69 -17.03 4.58
C LEU A 233 21.82 -16.81 3.34
N LEU A 234 22.34 -16.08 2.36
CA LEU A 234 21.69 -15.83 1.07
C LEU A 234 21.40 -17.14 0.32
N ALA A 235 22.40 -18.02 0.20
CA ALA A 235 22.22 -19.31 -0.49
C ALA A 235 21.11 -20.16 0.16
N ALA A 236 21.09 -20.23 1.49
CA ALA A 236 20.06 -20.97 2.22
C ALA A 236 18.64 -20.41 1.99
N HIS A 237 18.49 -19.08 1.98
CA HIS A 237 17.18 -18.46 1.78
C HIS A 237 16.73 -18.44 0.32
N VAL A 238 17.64 -18.45 -0.65
CA VAL A 238 17.29 -18.70 -2.06
C VAL A 238 16.66 -20.09 -2.19
N ILE A 239 17.26 -21.11 -1.56
CA ILE A 239 16.67 -22.46 -1.51
C ILE A 239 15.33 -22.42 -0.80
N GLN A 240 15.21 -21.70 0.33
CA GLN A 240 13.94 -21.55 1.05
C GLN A 240 12.84 -20.95 0.17
N ILE A 241 13.11 -19.88 -0.57
CA ILE A 241 12.14 -19.26 -1.49
C ILE A 241 11.66 -20.28 -2.53
N LEU A 242 12.60 -21.01 -3.16
CA LEU A 242 12.27 -22.04 -4.15
C LEU A 242 11.42 -23.16 -3.54
N VAL A 243 11.76 -23.62 -2.33
CA VAL A 243 11.00 -24.65 -1.62
C VAL A 243 9.59 -24.15 -1.29
N ILE A 244 9.43 -22.90 -0.83
CA ILE A 244 8.11 -22.30 -0.55
C ILE A 244 7.27 -22.25 -1.83
N ILE A 245 7.84 -21.75 -2.94
CA ILE A 245 7.14 -21.68 -4.22
C ILE A 245 6.66 -23.07 -4.65
N VAL A 246 7.56 -24.06 -4.66
CA VAL A 246 7.21 -25.43 -5.06
C VAL A 246 6.15 -26.03 -4.14
N TRP A 247 6.33 -25.90 -2.82
CA TRP A 247 5.39 -26.44 -1.84
C TRP A 247 3.99 -25.84 -1.99
N VAL A 248 3.88 -24.51 -2.06
CA VAL A 248 2.59 -23.82 -2.18
C VAL A 248 1.95 -24.12 -3.54
N SER A 249 2.70 -24.10 -4.64
CA SER A 249 2.18 -24.43 -5.96
C SER A 249 1.67 -25.87 -6.05
N VAL A 250 2.39 -26.84 -5.47
CA VAL A 250 1.95 -28.24 -5.48
C VAL A 250 0.71 -28.42 -4.61
N THR A 251 0.73 -27.93 -3.37
CA THR A 251 -0.38 -28.14 -2.43
C THR A 251 -1.63 -27.35 -2.81
N MET A 252 -1.56 -26.03 -2.92
CA MET A 252 -2.71 -25.20 -3.28
C MET A 252 -3.11 -25.36 -4.73
N GLY A 253 -2.16 -25.54 -5.66
CA GLY A 253 -2.47 -25.78 -7.06
C GLY A 253 -3.27 -27.07 -7.24
N SER A 254 -2.90 -28.15 -6.54
CA SER A 254 -3.67 -29.40 -6.57
C SER A 254 -5.09 -29.23 -5.99
N LEU A 255 -5.22 -28.54 -4.85
CA LEU A 255 -6.51 -28.24 -4.23
C LEU A 255 -7.43 -27.44 -5.18
N PHE A 256 -6.96 -26.30 -5.68
CA PHE A 256 -7.75 -25.45 -6.57
C PHE A 256 -8.05 -26.13 -7.91
N PHE A 257 -7.15 -26.96 -8.43
CA PHE A 257 -7.43 -27.77 -9.61
C PHE A 257 -8.57 -28.76 -9.37
N VAL A 258 -8.58 -29.46 -8.23
CA VAL A 258 -9.68 -30.37 -7.87
C VAL A 258 -10.99 -29.60 -7.71
N LEU A 259 -11.00 -28.49 -6.97
CA LEU A 259 -12.20 -27.66 -6.78
C LEU A 259 -12.73 -27.11 -8.11
N HIS A 260 -11.84 -26.71 -9.02
CA HIS A 260 -12.22 -26.29 -10.36
C HIS A 260 -12.85 -27.44 -11.16
N LYS A 261 -12.29 -28.66 -11.09
CA LYS A 261 -12.87 -29.83 -11.76
C LYS A 261 -14.23 -30.25 -11.21
N LEU A 262 -14.48 -29.95 -9.94
CA LEU A 262 -15.79 -30.18 -9.30
C LEU A 262 -16.77 -29.02 -9.54
N ASN A 263 -16.39 -27.98 -10.28
CA ASN A 263 -17.16 -26.74 -10.47
C ASN A 263 -17.58 -26.07 -9.13
N LEU A 264 -16.71 -26.15 -8.12
CA LEU A 264 -16.94 -25.56 -6.78
C LEU A 264 -16.17 -24.26 -6.54
N LEU A 265 -15.25 -23.90 -7.44
CA LEU A 265 -14.30 -22.81 -7.20
C LEU A 265 -14.84 -21.42 -7.52
N ARG A 266 -15.66 -21.30 -8.58
CA ARG A 266 -16.22 -20.02 -9.04
C ARG A 266 -17.72 -20.19 -9.27
N ILE A 267 -18.47 -19.18 -8.86
CA ILE A 267 -19.92 -19.07 -9.08
C ILE A 267 -20.23 -18.90 -10.57
N SER A 268 -21.51 -19.00 -10.93
CA SER A 268 -21.94 -18.76 -12.31
C SER A 268 -21.75 -17.29 -12.71
N ALA A 269 -21.58 -17.02 -14.01
CA ALA A 269 -21.43 -15.65 -14.50
C ALA A 269 -22.66 -14.78 -14.20
N ASP A 270 -23.86 -15.36 -14.23
CA ASP A 270 -25.09 -14.65 -13.92
C ASP A 270 -25.15 -14.25 -12.43
N GLU A 271 -24.71 -15.12 -11.51
CA GLU A 271 -24.59 -14.79 -10.09
C GLU A 271 -23.48 -13.78 -9.81
N GLU A 272 -22.37 -13.86 -10.53
CA GLU A 272 -21.27 -12.90 -10.43
C GLU A 272 -21.71 -11.50 -10.86
N MET A 273 -22.49 -11.40 -11.95
CA MET A 273 -23.07 -10.14 -12.43
C MET A 273 -24.14 -9.57 -11.49
N ALA A 274 -24.90 -10.43 -10.81
CA ALA A 274 -25.89 -10.01 -9.82
C ALA A 274 -25.26 -9.57 -8.48
N GLY A 275 -24.03 -10.00 -8.20
CA GLY A 275 -23.33 -9.74 -6.94
C GLY A 275 -23.62 -10.78 -5.86
N LEU A 276 -22.58 -11.16 -5.12
CA LEU A 276 -22.64 -12.17 -4.04
C LEU A 276 -23.50 -11.74 -2.86
N ASP A 277 -23.63 -10.43 -2.62
CA ASP A 277 -24.47 -9.87 -1.57
C ASP A 277 -25.95 -10.25 -1.79
N LEU A 278 -26.44 -10.07 -3.02
CA LEU A 278 -27.81 -10.41 -3.39
C LEU A 278 -28.03 -11.92 -3.50
N THR A 279 -27.12 -12.61 -4.18
CA THR A 279 -27.31 -14.04 -4.54
C THR A 279 -27.03 -14.99 -3.39
N SER A 280 -26.07 -14.68 -2.53
CA SER A 280 -25.62 -15.56 -1.44
C SER A 280 -25.95 -15.03 -0.04
N HIS A 281 -26.10 -13.73 0.14
CA HIS A 281 -26.27 -13.11 1.47
C HIS A 281 -27.65 -12.46 1.69
N GLY A 282 -28.51 -12.45 0.66
CA GLY A 282 -29.92 -12.09 0.77
C GLY A 282 -30.22 -10.59 0.91
N GLY A 283 -29.26 -9.72 0.62
CA GLY A 283 -29.44 -8.26 0.69
C GLY A 283 -28.18 -7.50 0.26
N LEU A 284 -28.33 -6.22 -0.09
CA LEU A 284 -27.21 -5.35 -0.45
C LEU A 284 -26.43 -4.92 0.80
N ALA A 285 -25.10 -4.93 0.74
CA ALA A 285 -24.26 -4.36 1.80
C ALA A 285 -24.42 -2.84 1.93
N TYR A 286 -24.74 -2.16 0.82
CA TYR A 286 -24.91 -0.70 0.74
C TYR A 286 -26.21 -0.36 0.01
N VAL A 287 -26.89 0.70 0.46
CA VAL A 287 -28.09 1.21 -0.21
C VAL A 287 -27.65 2.17 -1.31
N TYR A 288 -27.68 1.74 -2.57
CA TYR A 288 -27.37 2.61 -3.70
C TYR A 288 -28.62 3.40 -4.10
N ASN A 289 -28.64 4.72 -3.84
CA ASN A 289 -29.73 5.60 -4.28
C ASN A 289 -29.57 5.93 -5.78
N GLU A 290 -30.45 5.40 -6.63
CA GLU A 290 -30.44 5.54 -8.10
C GLU A 290 -30.50 7.01 -8.60
N GLU A 291 -30.94 7.96 -7.77
CA GLU A 291 -31.03 9.39 -8.10
C GLU A 291 -29.65 10.02 -8.41
N ILE A 292 -28.57 9.47 -7.85
CA ILE A 292 -27.20 9.98 -7.99
C ILE A 292 -26.62 9.68 -9.39
N GLU A 293 -27.00 8.56 -10.00
CA GLU A 293 -26.48 8.18 -11.33
C GLU A 293 -27.04 9.10 -12.43
N LEU A 294 -28.29 9.55 -12.29
CA LEU A 294 -28.87 10.59 -13.14
C LEU A 294 -28.15 11.92 -12.94
N ALA A 295 -27.89 12.34 -11.69
CA ALA A 295 -27.18 13.58 -11.40
C ALA A 295 -25.76 13.60 -11.98
N GLN A 296 -25.01 12.49 -11.89
CA GLN A 296 -23.68 12.36 -12.51
C GLN A 296 -23.73 12.35 -14.04
N LYS A 297 -24.69 11.65 -14.67
CA LYS A 297 -24.88 11.67 -16.13
C LYS A 297 -25.23 13.07 -16.65
N PHE A 298 -26.05 13.83 -15.92
CA PHE A 298 -26.36 15.22 -16.26
C PHE A 298 -25.16 16.15 -16.06
N ALA A 299 -24.41 16.02 -14.97
CA ALA A 299 -23.22 16.84 -14.70
C ALA A 299 -22.11 16.62 -15.75
N PHE A 300 -21.87 15.37 -16.16
CA PHE A 300 -20.88 15.03 -17.19
C PHE A 300 -21.37 15.32 -18.62
N GLY A 301 -22.69 15.25 -18.85
CA GLY A 301 -23.33 15.67 -20.10
C GLY A 301 -23.27 17.18 -20.33
N ALA A 302 -23.46 17.98 -19.28
CA ALA A 302 -23.39 19.44 -19.34
C ALA A 302 -21.97 19.96 -19.66
N THR A 303 -20.92 19.27 -19.18
CA THR A 303 -19.52 19.63 -19.47
C THR A 303 -19.15 19.40 -20.95
N ARG A 304 -19.73 18.38 -21.60
CA ARG A 304 -19.53 18.16 -23.05
C ARG A 304 -20.27 19.18 -23.91
N ALA A 305 -21.46 19.62 -23.51
CA ALA A 305 -22.22 20.63 -24.25
C ALA A 305 -21.50 22.00 -24.24
N HIS A 306 -20.87 22.37 -23.11
CA HIS A 306 -20.13 23.63 -22.99
C HIS A 306 -18.82 23.65 -23.79
N SER A 307 -18.18 22.48 -23.98
CA SER A 307 -16.99 22.33 -24.83
C SER A 307 -17.29 22.38 -26.33
N SER A 308 -18.52 22.04 -26.75
CA SER A 308 -18.92 22.09 -28.17
C SER A 308 -19.40 23.47 -28.61
N ALA A 309 -19.78 24.35 -27.68
CA ALA A 309 -20.22 25.72 -27.96
C ALA A 309 -19.07 26.75 -27.98
N ALA A 310 -17.86 26.33 -27.62
CA ALA A 310 -16.66 27.17 -27.54
C ALA A 310 -15.60 26.84 -28.62
N ALA A 311 -15.98 26.11 -29.67
CA ALA A 311 -15.16 25.79 -30.84
C ALA A 311 -15.70 26.48 -32.10
#